data_AF-A0A9X2KRV8-F1
#
_entry.id   AF-A0A9X2KRV8-F1
#
_cell.length_a   1.000
_cell.length_b   1.000
_cell.length_c   1.000
_cell.angle_alpha   90.00
_cell.angle_beta   90.00
_cell.angle_gamma   90.00
#
_symmetry.space_group_name_H-M   'P 1'
#
loop_
_entity.id
_entity.type
_entity.pdbx_description
1 polymer ?
#
loop_
_entity_poly.entity_id
_entity_poly.type
_entity_poly.pdbx_seq_one_letter_code
_entity_poly.pdbx_strand_id
1 'polypeptide(L)'
;MAMSSYAEVYRGHDKHKHRPTRGEKGTRCPEWTHIADGKSVGVDMFAHDWALTRAQELLDTSVTDLASKRRYTTGDGIAFEVKPTNDGTFHGHPIPWNDVPAWLHRQWKIEGRVTRRQISRYSEAPNDFWAMDSDDAG
;
A
#
# COMPACT_ATOMS: atom_id res chain seq x y z
N MET A 1 17.23 -26.86 -6.18
CA MET A 1 15.95 -26.49 -6.81
C MET A 1 16.00 -25.01 -7.08
N ALA A 2 16.02 -24.60 -8.35
CA ALA A 2 16.11 -23.19 -8.72
C ALA A 2 14.75 -22.52 -8.47
N MET A 3 14.67 -21.59 -7.52
CA MET A 3 13.56 -20.66 -7.44
C MET A 3 13.67 -19.73 -8.64
N SER A 4 12.79 -19.92 -9.63
CA SER A 4 12.55 -18.89 -10.64
C SER A 4 11.81 -17.75 -9.95
N SER A 5 12.53 -16.89 -9.23
CA SER A 5 11.99 -15.63 -8.73
C SER A 5 11.90 -14.66 -9.91
N TYR A 6 10.82 -14.78 -10.70
CA TYR A 6 10.34 -13.58 -11.36
C TYR A 6 10.03 -12.60 -10.23
N ALA A 7 10.73 -11.47 -10.20
CA ALA A 7 10.43 -10.41 -9.25
C ALA A 7 8.95 -10.10 -9.37
N GLU A 8 8.23 -10.16 -8.26
CA GLU A 8 6.81 -9.81 -8.24
C GLU A 8 6.70 -8.33 -8.57
N VAL A 9 5.95 -8.00 -9.62
CA VAL A 9 5.87 -6.62 -10.11
C VAL A 9 4.60 -5.98 -9.57
N TYR A 10 4.75 -4.85 -8.89
CA TYR A 10 3.65 -3.98 -8.54
C TYR A 10 3.14 -3.30 -9.80
N ARG A 11 1.82 -3.22 -9.95
CA ARG A 11 1.15 -2.46 -10.97
C ARG A 11 0.01 -1.68 -10.33
N GLY A 12 -0.03 -0.38 -10.57
CA GLY A 12 -1.21 0.39 -10.21
C GLY A 12 -2.44 -0.16 -10.93
N HIS A 13 -3.56 -0.33 -10.21
CA HIS A 13 -4.81 -0.79 -10.81
C HIS A 13 -5.35 0.26 -11.78
N ASP A 14 -6.00 -0.12 -12.89
CA ASP A 14 -6.63 0.80 -13.88
C ASP A 14 -7.63 1.85 -13.30
N LYS A 15 -7.95 1.73 -12.00
CA LYS A 15 -8.76 2.63 -11.20
C LYS A 15 -7.94 3.62 -10.38
N HIS A 16 -6.60 3.63 -10.43
CA HIS A 16 -5.86 4.78 -9.88
C HIS A 16 -6.01 5.97 -10.82
N LYS A 17 -7.20 6.57 -10.78
CA LYS A 17 -7.44 7.90 -11.30
C LYS A 17 -6.86 8.92 -10.31
N HIS A 18 -7.00 10.20 -10.63
CA HIS A 18 -6.73 11.33 -9.72
C HIS A 18 -7.16 11.05 -8.27
N ARG A 19 -6.64 11.82 -7.30
CA ARG A 19 -7.28 11.92 -5.98
C ARG A 19 -8.79 12.01 -6.16
N PRO A 20 -9.60 11.32 -5.35
CA PRO A 20 -11.04 11.46 -5.42
C PRO A 20 -11.38 12.95 -5.24
N THR A 21 -12.02 13.52 -6.24
CA THR A 21 -12.58 14.87 -6.19
C THR A 21 -14.07 14.76 -5.87
N ARG A 22 -14.70 15.89 -5.55
CA ARG A 22 -16.16 15.91 -5.31
C ARG A 22 -16.90 15.50 -6.58
N GLY A 23 -17.31 14.23 -6.64
CA GLY A 23 -18.06 13.66 -7.77
C GLY A 23 -17.30 12.61 -8.58
N GLU A 24 -16.00 12.40 -8.36
CA GLU A 24 -15.20 11.43 -9.11
C GLU A 24 -14.55 10.38 -8.20
N LYS A 25 -14.68 9.10 -8.58
CA LYS A 25 -14.02 7.99 -7.88
C LYS A 25 -12.54 7.95 -8.29
N GLY A 26 -11.66 8.25 -7.33
CA GLY A 26 -10.20 8.25 -7.48
C GLY A 26 -9.49 7.08 -6.78
N THR A 27 -8.16 7.05 -6.82
CA THR A 27 -7.36 6.13 -5.99
C THR A 27 -7.50 6.45 -4.52
N ARG A 28 -7.61 5.43 -3.65
CA ARG A 28 -7.57 5.63 -2.20
C ARG A 28 -6.17 5.54 -1.62
N CYS A 29 -5.17 5.21 -2.46
CA CYS A 29 -3.79 5.11 -2.04
C CYS A 29 -3.19 6.50 -1.82
N PRO A 30 -2.41 6.71 -0.76
CA PRO A 30 -1.66 7.95 -0.56
C PRO A 30 -0.72 8.24 -1.74
N GLU A 31 -0.52 9.51 -2.08
CA GLU A 31 0.30 9.90 -3.22
C GLU A 31 1.77 9.48 -3.05
N TRP A 32 2.28 9.48 -1.81
CA TRP A 32 3.66 9.07 -1.54
C TRP A 32 3.94 7.63 -1.97
N THR A 33 2.93 6.77 -2.05
CA THR A 33 3.10 5.38 -2.53
C THR A 33 3.46 5.32 -4.01
N HIS A 34 3.14 6.35 -4.77
CA HIS A 34 3.39 6.41 -6.21
C HIS A 34 4.64 7.22 -6.56
N ILE A 35 5.39 7.74 -5.59
CA ILE A 35 6.61 8.52 -5.89
C ILE A 35 7.71 7.59 -6.41
N ALA A 36 8.37 8.00 -7.49
CA ALA A 36 9.62 7.43 -8.00
C ALA A 36 10.64 8.57 -8.18
N ASP A 37 11.89 8.37 -7.73
CA ASP A 37 12.98 9.36 -7.86
C ASP A 37 12.62 10.79 -7.39
N GLY A 38 11.85 10.90 -6.30
CA GLY A 38 11.43 12.18 -5.73
C GLY A 38 10.42 12.97 -6.57
N LYS A 39 9.84 12.35 -7.61
CA LYS A 39 8.77 12.93 -8.43
C LYS A 39 7.48 12.18 -8.18
N SER A 40 6.41 12.91 -7.90
CA SER A 40 5.06 12.35 -7.99
C SER A 40 4.81 11.96 -9.44
N VAL A 41 4.43 10.71 -9.67
CA VAL A 41 4.25 10.17 -11.00
C VAL A 41 3.03 10.75 -11.73
N GLY A 42 2.21 11.58 -11.09
CA GLY A 42 1.07 12.21 -11.76
C GLY A 42 0.02 11.18 -12.20
N VAL A 43 -0.46 11.29 -13.45
CA VAL A 43 -1.75 10.69 -13.88
C VAL A 43 -1.66 9.53 -14.87
N ASP A 44 -0.50 9.30 -15.50
CA ASP A 44 -0.37 8.28 -16.55
C ASP A 44 0.13 6.93 -16.03
N MET A 45 -0.77 6.18 -15.41
CA MET A 45 -0.53 4.84 -14.86
C MET A 45 0.19 3.83 -15.76
N PHE A 46 0.14 4.02 -17.08
CA PHE A 46 0.68 3.10 -18.08
C PHE A 46 2.07 3.51 -18.57
N ALA A 47 2.46 4.77 -18.38
CA ALA A 47 3.79 5.27 -18.67
C ALA A 47 4.75 5.16 -17.48
N HIS A 48 4.29 4.61 -16.34
CA HIS A 48 5.03 4.58 -15.09
C HIS A 48 5.84 3.32 -14.90
N ASP A 49 7.13 3.50 -14.57
CA ASP A 49 7.97 2.41 -14.09
C ASP A 49 7.64 2.13 -12.62
N TRP A 50 6.59 1.32 -12.41
CA TRP A 50 6.13 0.95 -11.08
C TRP A 50 7.20 0.26 -10.24
N ALA A 51 8.19 -0.40 -10.87
CA ALA A 51 9.27 -1.06 -10.17
C ALA A 51 10.18 -0.10 -9.39
N LEU A 52 10.16 1.20 -9.74
CA LEU A 52 10.94 2.25 -9.06
C LEU A 52 10.11 3.02 -8.01
N THR A 53 8.84 2.66 -7.82
CA THR A 53 7.95 3.37 -6.90
C THR A 53 8.04 2.83 -5.48
N ARG A 54 7.67 3.66 -4.51
CA ARG A 54 7.49 3.24 -3.12
C ARG A 54 6.50 2.07 -2.98
N ALA A 55 5.52 1.95 -3.87
CA ALA A 55 4.59 0.83 -3.89
C ALA A 55 5.26 -0.52 -4.19
N GLN A 56 6.28 -0.54 -5.06
CA GLN A 56 7.10 -1.73 -5.27
C GLN A 56 7.88 -2.10 -4.00
N GLU A 57 8.51 -1.14 -3.35
CA GLU A 57 9.23 -1.38 -2.08
C GLU A 57 8.29 -1.93 -0.98
N LEU A 58 7.04 -1.46 -0.96
CA LEU A 58 6.01 -1.97 -0.06
C LEU A 58 5.60 -3.41 -0.41
N LEU A 59 5.50 -3.75 -1.70
CA LEU A 59 5.26 -5.13 -2.17
C LEU A 59 6.43 -6.04 -1.77
N ASP A 60 7.67 -5.61 -1.98
CA ASP A 60 8.87 -6.40 -1.68
C ASP A 60 8.99 -6.73 -0.18
N THR A 61 8.49 -5.85 0.68
CA THR A 61 8.53 -6.01 2.15
C THR A 61 7.23 -6.54 2.76
N SER A 62 6.30 -6.98 1.92
CA SER A 62 4.99 -7.46 2.36
C SER A 62 5.04 -8.91 2.86
N VAL A 63 4.19 -9.22 3.83
CA VAL A 63 4.16 -10.48 4.56
C VAL A 63 2.83 -11.18 4.33
N THR A 64 2.87 -12.45 3.95
CA THR A 64 1.68 -13.28 3.79
C THR A 64 1.27 -13.89 5.12
N ASP A 65 0.02 -13.65 5.55
CA ASP A 65 -0.61 -14.35 6.65
C ASP A 65 -1.11 -15.71 6.18
N LEU A 66 -0.48 -16.78 6.63
CA LEU A 66 -0.81 -18.14 6.18
C LEU A 66 -2.22 -18.59 6.56
N ALA A 67 -2.79 -18.03 7.63
CA ALA A 67 -4.14 -18.37 8.08
C ALA A 67 -5.21 -17.81 7.13
N SER A 68 -5.15 -16.51 6.81
CA SER A 68 -6.09 -15.86 5.89
C SER A 68 -5.70 -15.97 4.42
N LYS A 69 -4.44 -16.34 4.12
CA LYS A 69 -3.80 -16.27 2.80
C LYS A 69 -3.76 -14.85 2.21
N ARG A 70 -4.00 -13.83 3.04
CA ARG A 70 -3.90 -12.41 2.65
C ARG A 70 -2.47 -11.94 2.85
N ARG A 71 -2.07 -10.92 2.09
CA ARG A 71 -0.73 -10.35 2.14
C ARG A 71 -0.79 -8.89 2.56
N TYR A 72 0.11 -8.49 3.45
CA TYR A 72 0.05 -7.22 4.14
C TYR A 72 1.39 -6.49 4.14
N THR A 73 1.36 -5.17 4.11
CA THR A 73 2.55 -4.33 4.28
C THR A 73 2.20 -3.04 5.01
N THR A 74 3.21 -2.27 5.40
CA THR A 74 3.02 -0.99 6.06
C THR A 74 4.11 0.01 5.69
N GLY A 75 3.70 1.29 5.57
CA GLY A 75 4.55 2.45 5.33
C GLY A 75 3.86 3.71 5.85
N ASP A 76 4.63 4.65 6.39
CA ASP A 76 4.18 5.92 6.97
C ASP A 76 3.00 5.81 7.95
N GLY A 77 2.95 4.68 8.67
CA GLY A 77 1.94 4.38 9.66
C GLY A 77 0.64 3.81 9.12
N ILE A 78 0.50 3.67 7.80
CA ILE A 78 -0.67 3.09 7.13
C ILE A 78 -0.41 1.61 6.86
N ALA A 79 -1.45 0.78 7.02
CA ALA A 79 -1.43 -0.61 6.62
C ALA A 79 -2.05 -0.78 5.22
N PHE A 80 -1.52 -1.72 4.45
CA PHE A 80 -1.99 -2.04 3.11
C PHE A 80 -2.24 -3.54 2.98
N GLU A 81 -3.28 -3.90 2.25
CA GLU A 81 -3.47 -5.25 1.73
C GLU A 81 -2.95 -5.30 0.30
N VAL A 82 -2.17 -6.34 0.00
CA VAL A 82 -1.61 -6.63 -1.32
C VAL A 82 -2.38 -7.81 -1.93
N LYS A 83 -2.79 -7.68 -3.18
CA LYS A 83 -3.53 -8.71 -3.92
C LYS A 83 -2.86 -9.02 -5.26
N PRO A 84 -2.86 -10.29 -5.69
CA PRO A 84 -2.45 -10.63 -7.05
C PRO A 84 -3.53 -10.20 -8.05
N THR A 85 -3.11 -9.88 -9.26
CA THR A 85 -3.97 -9.60 -10.41
C THR A 85 -3.95 -10.77 -11.38
N ASN A 86 -4.92 -10.81 -12.31
CA ASN A 86 -5.06 -11.93 -13.27
C ASN A 86 -3.92 -11.99 -14.31
N ASP A 87 -3.19 -10.89 -14.50
CA ASP A 87 -2.03 -10.78 -15.42
C ASP A 87 -0.70 -11.09 -14.73
N GLY A 88 -0.71 -11.58 -13.49
CA GLY A 88 0.50 -11.98 -12.75
C GLY A 88 1.23 -10.84 -12.05
N THR A 89 0.68 -9.63 -12.07
CA THR A 89 1.17 -8.50 -11.25
C THR A 89 0.49 -8.47 -9.88
N PHE A 90 0.85 -7.48 -9.06
CA PHE A 90 0.22 -7.23 -7.78
C PHE A 90 -0.24 -5.78 -7.67
N HIS A 91 -1.31 -5.54 -6.92
CA HIS A 91 -1.75 -4.20 -6.54
C HIS A 91 -2.05 -4.13 -5.05
N GLY A 92 -2.01 -2.94 -4.48
CA GLY A 92 -2.24 -2.70 -3.06
C GLY A 92 -3.36 -1.69 -2.82
N HIS A 93 -4.02 -1.79 -1.67
CA HIS A 93 -4.91 -0.74 -1.18
C HIS A 93 -4.76 -0.56 0.33
N PRO A 94 -4.95 0.66 0.86
CA PRO A 94 -4.92 0.87 2.29
C PRO A 94 -6.07 0.12 2.98
N ILE A 95 -5.82 -0.34 4.19
CA ILE A 95 -6.79 -0.98 5.08
C ILE A 95 -6.64 -0.42 6.50
N PRO A 96 -7.74 -0.31 7.28
CA PRO A 96 -7.63 0.10 8.67
C PRO A 96 -6.83 -0.94 9.47
N TRP A 97 -6.13 -0.50 10.52
CA TRP A 97 -5.35 -1.44 11.34
C TRP A 97 -6.20 -2.53 12.00
N ASN A 98 -7.49 -2.29 12.24
CA ASN A 98 -8.38 -3.33 12.78
C ASN A 98 -8.55 -4.54 11.84
N ASP A 99 -8.26 -4.38 10.54
CA ASP A 99 -8.30 -5.47 9.54
C ASP A 99 -6.96 -6.22 9.41
N VAL A 100 -5.92 -5.76 10.11
CA VAL A 100 -4.59 -6.38 10.12
C VAL A 100 -4.54 -7.43 11.25
N PRO A 101 -3.98 -8.62 10.99
CA PRO A 101 -3.79 -9.63 12.03
C PRO A 101 -2.99 -9.12 13.23
N ALA A 102 -3.47 -9.36 14.46
CA ALA A 102 -2.84 -8.86 15.68
C ALA A 102 -1.37 -9.29 15.87
N TRP A 103 -0.95 -10.41 15.25
CA TRP A 103 0.44 -10.85 15.28
C TRP A 103 1.35 -9.94 14.44
N LEU A 104 0.88 -9.45 13.28
CA LEU A 104 1.59 -8.46 12.47
C LEU A 104 1.72 -7.12 13.20
N HIS A 105 0.70 -6.70 13.97
CA HIS A 105 0.82 -5.50 14.82
C HIS A 105 1.99 -5.63 15.78
N ARG A 106 2.10 -6.79 16.45
CA ARG A 106 3.18 -7.03 17.42
C ARG A 106 4.53 -7.05 16.72
N GLN A 107 4.64 -7.80 15.63
CA GLN A 107 5.87 -7.93 14.87
C GLN A 107 6.36 -6.57 14.35
N TRP A 108 5.54 -5.82 13.62
CA TRP A 108 5.96 -4.56 13.01
C TRP A 108 6.24 -3.45 14.03
N LYS A 109 5.63 -3.50 15.21
CA LYS A 109 6.03 -2.64 16.34
C LYS A 109 7.41 -2.99 16.87
N ILE A 110 7.72 -4.28 17.03
CA ILE A 110 9.04 -4.74 17.52
C ILE A 110 10.13 -4.38 16.50
N GLU A 111 9.85 -4.52 15.21
CA GLU A 111 10.74 -4.14 14.12
C GLU A 111 10.87 -2.63 13.93
N GLY A 112 10.10 -1.82 14.65
CA GLY A 112 10.10 -0.36 14.51
C GLY A 112 9.50 0.16 13.20
N ARG A 113 8.83 -0.70 12.41
CA ARG A 113 8.15 -0.31 11.16
C ARG A 113 6.93 0.59 11.39
N VAL A 114 6.32 0.47 12.58
CA VAL A 114 5.17 1.28 12.97
C VAL A 114 5.15 1.54 14.47
N THR A 115 4.65 2.71 14.86
CA THR A 115 4.44 3.08 16.27
C THR A 115 3.01 2.81 16.73
N ARG A 116 2.81 2.71 18.06
CA ARG A 116 1.46 2.64 18.64
C ARG A 116 0.59 3.84 18.25
N ARG A 117 1.17 5.04 18.15
CA ARG A 117 0.47 6.27 17.78
C ARG A 117 -0.05 6.20 16.34
N GLN A 118 0.77 5.70 15.40
CA GLN A 118 0.36 5.50 14.00
C GLN A 118 -0.77 4.46 13.88
N ILE A 119 -0.65 3.32 14.57
CA ILE A 119 -1.71 2.31 14.60
C ILE A 119 -3.03 2.92 15.10
N SER A 120 -2.97 3.69 16.18
CA SER A 120 -4.16 4.32 16.75
C SER A 120 -4.74 5.42 15.87
N ARG A 121 -3.92 6.14 15.09
CA ARG A 121 -4.37 7.19 14.17
C ARG A 121 -5.21 6.61 13.03
N TYR A 122 -4.86 5.41 12.59
CA TYR A 122 -5.41 4.75 11.41
C TYR A 122 -6.11 3.42 11.75
N SER A 123 -6.64 3.31 12.98
CA SER A 123 -7.25 2.07 13.48
C SER A 123 -8.53 1.70 12.74
N GLU A 124 -9.27 2.70 12.27
CA GLU A 124 -10.54 2.58 11.60
C GLU A 124 -10.53 3.42 10.31
N ALA A 125 -11.49 3.13 9.42
CA ALA A 125 -11.72 3.89 8.19
C ALA A 125 -12.92 4.83 8.40
N PRO A 126 -12.76 6.00 9.05
CA PRO A 126 -13.88 6.87 9.42
C PRO A 126 -14.60 7.48 8.20
N ASN A 127 -13.94 7.49 7.04
CA ASN A 127 -14.48 8.00 5.78
C ASN A 127 -13.74 7.33 4.61
N ASP A 128 -14.02 7.74 3.37
CA ASP A 128 -13.41 7.14 2.17
C ASP A 128 -11.97 7.62 1.86
N PHE A 129 -11.47 8.65 2.57
CA PHE A 129 -10.20 9.35 2.28
C PHE A 129 -9.18 9.29 3.42
N TRP A 130 -9.47 8.57 4.50
CA TRP A 130 -8.68 8.57 5.73
C TRP A 130 -7.17 8.26 5.56
N ALA A 131 -6.82 7.48 4.54
CA ALA A 131 -5.43 7.15 4.24
C ALA A 131 -4.65 8.33 3.61
N MET A 132 -5.35 9.28 2.98
CA MET A 132 -4.74 10.44 2.30
C MET A 132 -4.24 11.51 3.26
N ASP A 133 -4.74 11.54 4.51
CA ASP A 133 -4.29 12.47 5.56
C ASP A 133 -2.80 12.31 5.91
N SER A 134 -2.13 11.26 5.39
CA SER A 134 -0.68 11.06 5.53
C SER A 134 0.15 11.92 4.57
N ASP A 135 -0.42 12.35 3.43
CA ASP A 135 0.29 13.14 2.43
C ASP A 135 0.59 14.57 2.94
N ASP A 136 -0.24 15.10 3.84
CA ASP A 136 -0.13 16.48 4.37
C ASP A 136 0.73 16.57 5.65
N ALA A 137 1.30 15.45 6.12
CA ALA A 137 2.06 15.38 7.37
C ALA A 137 3.56 15.73 7.22
N GLY A 138 3.87 16.71 6.35
CA GLY A 138 5.21 17.25 6.11
C GLY A 138 5.65 18.28 7.14
#